data_AF-A0A7S1MZI7-F1
#
_entry.id   AF-A0A7S1MZI7-F1
#
_cell.length_a   1.000
_cell.length_b   1.000
_cell.length_c   1.000
_cell.angle_alpha   90.00
_cell.angle_beta   90.00
_cell.angle_gamma   90.00
#
_symmetry.space_group_name_H-M   'P 1'
#
loop_
_entity.id
_entity.type
_entity.pdbx_description
1 polymer ?
#
loop_
_entity_poly.entity_id
_entity_poly.type
_entity_poly.pdbx_seq_one_letter_code
_entity_poly.pdbx_strand_id
1 'polypeptide(L)'
;MTQTGGGGGPAVVFALCRYNNQSVNENWHVAQAFGLLNREDGDLAWDEEWTEDQIFKFRKLCISMVLATDMARHFELLGKFKARVAECDDACTDAYDPAESKDRESVLVMAIKACDIGTQGKKWKLARKWATIVQVSACITHPRLLPTPPFLSLIRLMKRRRRIQKSWKLTFHFLQEEFFSQGDKEKMLGMLPSPLCDREAVDIVKSQIGFIDAVLFPLYEPLSKVLPELKSVLAQLEHSKSMYEQELATRRQNSREKSKTR
;
A
#
# COMPACT_ATOMS: atom_id res chain seq x y z
N MET A 1 -17.49 16.95 37.50
CA MET A 1 -16.62 17.35 36.38
C MET A 1 -16.07 16.07 35.76
N THR A 2 -16.65 15.72 34.62
CA THR A 2 -16.49 14.47 33.88
C THR A 2 -15.08 14.37 33.28
N GLN A 3 -14.33 13.34 33.67
CA GLN A 3 -13.09 12.95 32.99
C GLN A 3 -13.46 12.33 31.64
N THR A 4 -13.14 13.03 30.56
CA THR A 4 -13.12 12.48 29.20
C THR A 4 -11.83 11.66 29.05
N GLY A 5 -11.90 10.36 29.35
CA GLY A 5 -10.87 9.39 29.03
C GLY A 5 -10.83 9.13 27.53
N GLY A 6 -10.11 9.97 26.79
CA GLY A 6 -9.82 9.77 25.36
C GLY A 6 -8.72 8.73 25.19
N GLY A 7 -9.11 7.53 24.72
CA GLY A 7 -8.26 6.35 24.56
C GLY A 7 -7.31 6.40 23.36
N GLY A 8 -6.35 7.32 23.39
CA GLY A 8 -5.11 7.24 22.61
C GLY A 8 -3.94 7.29 23.57
N GLY A 9 -3.26 6.18 23.83
CA GLY A 9 -2.18 6.13 24.82
C GLY A 9 -1.07 7.17 24.54
N PRO A 10 -0.25 7.53 25.55
CA PRO A 10 0.78 8.58 25.44
C PRO A 10 1.72 8.43 24.24
N ALA A 11 2.00 7.18 23.84
CA ALA A 11 2.88 6.86 22.71
C ALA A 11 2.31 7.27 21.34
N VAL A 12 0.99 7.17 21.13
CA VAL A 12 0.34 7.56 19.86
C VAL A 12 0.36 9.07 19.72
N VAL A 13 -0.03 9.79 20.79
CA VAL A 13 0.04 11.26 20.84
C VAL A 13 1.48 11.74 20.65
N PHE A 14 2.46 11.05 21.24
CA PHE A 14 3.87 11.38 21.06
C PHE A 14 4.32 11.25 19.60
N ALA A 15 3.97 10.18 18.90
CA ALA A 15 4.32 10.00 17.49
C ALA A 15 3.65 11.05 16.59
N LEU A 16 2.36 11.34 16.83
CA LEU A 16 1.60 12.39 16.15
C LEU A 16 2.24 13.77 16.32
N CYS A 17 2.59 14.13 17.55
CA CYS A 17 3.27 15.40 17.85
C CYS A 17 4.68 15.45 17.25
N ARG A 18 5.44 14.35 17.30
CA ARG A 18 6.82 14.28 16.78
C ARG A 18 6.89 14.61 15.29
N TYR A 19 5.89 14.19 14.52
CA TYR A 19 5.82 14.40 13.07
C TYR A 19 4.74 15.39 12.65
N ASN A 20 4.24 16.21 13.58
CA ASN A 20 3.25 17.26 13.32
C ASN A 20 2.02 16.77 12.52
N ASN A 21 1.55 15.55 12.78
CA ASN A 21 0.45 14.89 12.05
C ASN A 21 0.69 14.71 10.54
N GLN A 22 1.93 14.76 10.06
CA GLN A 22 2.27 14.58 8.64
C GLN A 22 3.00 13.26 8.41
N SER A 23 2.43 12.40 7.55
CA SER A 23 3.01 11.12 7.09
C SER A 23 3.73 10.38 8.23
N VAL A 24 3.01 10.17 9.34
CA VAL A 24 3.58 9.78 10.64
C VAL A 24 4.24 8.41 10.56
N ASN A 25 3.60 7.46 9.86
CA ASN A 25 4.12 6.11 9.66
C ASN A 25 5.34 6.12 8.73
N GLU A 26 5.26 6.84 7.62
CA GLU A 26 6.32 6.92 6.62
C GLU A 26 7.58 7.57 7.19
N ASN A 27 7.42 8.65 7.97
CA ASN A 27 8.52 9.27 8.70
C ASN A 27 9.15 8.30 9.71
N TRP A 28 8.34 7.51 10.40
CA TRP A 28 8.83 6.50 11.32
C TRP A 28 9.58 5.37 10.58
N HIS A 29 9.08 4.90 9.43
CA HIS A 29 9.75 3.87 8.61
C HIS A 29 11.14 4.31 8.16
N VAL A 30 11.26 5.54 7.67
CA VAL A 30 12.56 6.14 7.32
C VAL A 30 13.48 6.20 8.54
N ALA A 31 12.99 6.74 9.65
CA ALA A 31 13.80 6.91 10.86
C ALA A 31 14.33 5.57 11.39
N GLN A 32 13.49 4.53 11.39
CA GLN A 32 13.88 3.19 11.80
C GLN A 32 14.89 2.57 10.82
N ALA A 33 14.66 2.70 9.51
CA ALA A 33 15.56 2.15 8.49
C ALA A 33 16.96 2.76 8.60
N PHE A 34 17.07 4.09 8.65
CA PHE A 34 18.36 4.76 8.82
C PHE A 34 18.96 4.55 10.21
N GLY A 35 18.13 4.41 11.24
CA GLY A 35 18.60 4.03 12.58
C GLY A 35 19.25 2.65 12.61
N LEU A 36 18.75 1.70 11.82
CA LEU A 36 19.36 0.37 11.65
C LEU A 36 20.64 0.41 10.80
N LEU A 37 20.68 1.22 9.74
CA LEU A 37 21.86 1.41 8.90
C LEU A 37 23.04 2.02 9.67
N ASN A 38 22.76 2.88 10.66
CA ASN A 38 23.77 3.58 11.44
C ASN A 38 24.26 2.81 12.67
N ARG A 39 23.92 1.53 12.80
CA ARG A 39 24.38 0.70 13.91
C ARG A 39 25.80 0.19 13.64
N GLU A 40 26.68 0.36 14.62
CA GLU A 40 28.08 -0.12 14.57
C GLU A 40 28.19 -1.66 14.48
N ASP A 41 27.13 -2.40 14.85
CA ASP A 41 27.08 -3.86 14.93
C ASP A 41 26.32 -4.55 13.77
N GLY A 42 25.92 -3.80 12.75
CA GLY A 42 25.01 -4.29 11.71
C GLY A 42 25.70 -4.77 10.43
N ASP A 43 25.29 -5.95 9.93
CA ASP A 43 25.59 -6.44 8.56
C ASP A 43 25.08 -5.51 7.43
N LEU A 44 24.45 -4.37 7.77
CA LEU A 44 23.83 -3.40 6.87
C LEU A 44 24.58 -2.05 6.86
N ALA A 45 25.80 -1.99 7.40
CA ALA A 45 26.63 -0.80 7.29
C ALA A 45 26.85 -0.43 5.81
N TRP A 46 27.09 0.86 5.55
CA TRP A 46 27.50 1.30 4.22
C TRP A 46 28.72 0.51 3.78
N ASP A 47 28.73 0.00 2.54
CA ASP A 47 29.94 -0.54 1.94
C ASP A 47 31.04 0.55 2.00
N GLU A 48 32.30 0.15 2.22
CA GLU A 48 33.43 1.03 2.55
C GLU A 48 33.79 2.11 1.50
N GLU A 49 33.04 2.24 0.40
CA GLU A 49 33.36 3.07 -0.78
C GLU A 49 32.39 4.24 -1.03
N TRP A 50 31.42 4.50 -0.14
CA TRP A 50 30.48 5.62 -0.33
C TRP A 50 31.03 6.96 0.18
N THR A 51 31.01 7.98 -0.68
CA THR A 51 31.30 9.37 -0.31
C THR A 51 30.12 10.00 0.45
N GLU A 52 30.39 11.04 1.26
CA GLU A 52 29.34 11.75 2.01
C GLU A 52 28.24 12.34 1.10
N ASP A 53 28.61 12.82 -0.09
CA ASP A 53 27.67 13.36 -1.08
C ASP A 53 26.74 12.27 -1.63
N GLN A 54 27.27 11.05 -1.87
CA GLN A 54 26.45 9.92 -2.30
C GLN A 54 25.47 9.48 -1.21
N ILE A 55 25.93 9.40 0.04
CA ILE A 55 25.07 9.08 1.19
C ILE A 55 23.98 10.15 1.34
N PHE A 56 24.33 11.43 1.19
CA PHE A 56 23.37 12.53 1.24
C PHE A 56 22.30 12.42 0.15
N LYS A 57 22.72 12.22 -1.11
CA LYS A 57 21.81 12.08 -2.25
C LYS A 57 20.92 10.84 -2.12
N PHE A 58 21.48 9.71 -1.72
CA PHE A 58 20.72 8.49 -1.48
C PHE A 58 19.69 8.67 -0.36
N ARG A 59 20.11 9.23 0.78
CA ARG A 59 19.20 9.51 1.90
C ARG A 59 18.06 10.43 1.47
N LYS A 60 18.36 11.51 0.74
CA LYS A 60 17.34 12.42 0.22
C LYS A 60 16.33 11.70 -0.67
N LEU A 61 16.82 10.85 -1.58
CA LEU A 61 15.98 10.06 -2.48
C LEU A 61 15.11 9.05 -1.74
N CYS A 62 15.67 8.28 -0.80
CA CYS A 62 14.92 7.31 0.00
C CYS A 62 13.82 7.97 0.83
N ILE A 63 14.13 9.11 1.46
CA ILE A 63 13.14 9.89 2.21
C ILE A 63 11.99 10.30 1.29
N SER A 64 12.31 10.86 0.11
CA SER A 64 11.31 11.28 -0.87
C SER A 64 10.42 10.11 -1.31
N MET A 65 11.01 8.97 -1.65
CA MET A 65 10.30 7.77 -2.10
C MET A 65 9.40 7.16 -1.02
N VAL A 66 9.89 7.04 0.23
CA VAL A 66 9.10 6.46 1.33
C VAL A 66 7.99 7.41 1.78
N LEU A 67 8.26 8.71 1.93
CA LEU A 67 7.20 9.67 2.26
C LEU A 67 6.15 9.79 1.15
N ALA A 68 6.50 9.45 -0.08
CA ALA A 68 5.57 9.42 -1.19
C ALA A 68 4.66 8.19 -1.17
N THR A 69 4.92 7.12 -0.39
CA THR A 69 3.99 5.98 -0.30
C THR A 69 2.69 6.35 0.41
N ASP A 70 2.70 7.41 1.22
CA ASP A 70 1.50 7.99 1.82
C ASP A 70 0.42 8.26 0.75
N MET A 71 -0.75 7.64 0.94
CA MET A 71 -1.86 7.75 0.01
C MET A 71 -2.58 9.10 0.10
N ALA A 72 -2.43 9.87 1.18
CA ALA A 72 -2.93 11.25 1.26
C ALA A 72 -2.26 12.16 0.23
N ARG A 73 -1.01 11.86 -0.14
CA ARG A 73 -0.21 12.62 -1.12
C ARG A 73 -0.33 12.09 -2.54
N HIS A 74 -1.06 10.99 -2.75
CA HIS A 74 -1.12 10.29 -4.04
C HIS A 74 -1.55 11.22 -5.19
N PHE A 75 -2.68 11.92 -5.04
CA PHE A 75 -3.23 12.75 -6.11
C PHE A 75 -2.39 14.00 -6.38
N GLU A 76 -1.79 14.59 -5.34
CA GLU A 76 -0.89 15.73 -5.49
C GLU A 76 0.34 15.36 -6.32
N LEU A 77 1.01 14.26 -5.94
CA LEU A 77 2.21 13.78 -6.63
C LEU A 77 1.90 13.32 -8.06
N LEU A 78 0.79 12.60 -8.24
CA LEU A 78 0.34 12.16 -9.55
C LEU A 78 0.00 13.34 -10.47
N GLY A 79 -0.64 14.39 -9.93
CA GLY A 79 -0.94 15.61 -10.68
C GLY A 79 0.33 16.29 -11.21
N LYS A 80 1.33 16.45 -10.34
CA LYS A 80 2.65 17.00 -10.72
C LYS A 80 3.34 16.16 -11.79
N PHE A 81 3.33 14.83 -11.63
CA PHE A 81 3.90 13.92 -12.62
C PHE A 81 3.17 14.00 -13.97
N LYS A 82 1.84 14.01 -13.98
CA LYS A 82 1.04 14.14 -15.20
C LYS A 82 1.31 15.46 -15.92
N ALA A 83 1.39 16.57 -15.19
CA ALA A 83 1.72 17.87 -15.78
C ALA A 83 3.09 17.84 -16.46
N ARG A 84 4.12 17.33 -15.76
CA ARG A 84 5.47 17.22 -16.31
C ARG A 84 5.56 16.30 -17.53
N VAL A 85 4.80 15.19 -17.55
CA VAL A 85 4.74 14.29 -18.72
C VAL A 85 3.99 14.94 -19.89
N ALA A 86 2.92 15.70 -19.63
CA ALA A 86 2.13 16.35 -20.68
C ALA A 86 2.88 17.49 -21.36
N GLU A 87 3.69 18.26 -20.62
CA GLU A 87 4.58 19.32 -21.17
C GLU A 87 5.55 18.78 -22.23
N CYS A 88 5.82 17.47 -22.24
CA CYS A 88 6.77 16.82 -23.13
C CYS A 88 6.13 16.17 -24.37
N ASP A 89 4.79 16.05 -24.42
CA ASP A 89 4.07 15.52 -25.59
C ASP A 89 4.02 16.56 -26.73
N ASP A 90 4.20 17.85 -26.43
CA ASP A 90 4.33 18.93 -27.41
C ASP A 90 5.78 19.06 -27.90
N ALA A 91 6.00 18.76 -29.18
CA ALA A 91 7.31 18.68 -29.83
C ALA A 91 8.17 19.97 -29.69
N CYS A 92 9.02 20.04 -28.66
CA CYS A 92 10.20 20.91 -28.61
C CYS A 92 11.16 20.50 -27.47
N THR A 93 12.34 19.98 -27.84
CA THR A 93 13.63 19.98 -27.11
C THR A 93 13.73 19.54 -25.63
N ASP A 94 12.64 19.27 -24.91
CA ASP A 94 12.61 19.02 -23.46
C ASP A 94 11.72 17.81 -23.10
N ALA A 95 11.87 16.72 -23.87
CA ALA A 95 11.16 15.47 -23.63
C ALA A 95 11.43 14.91 -22.22
N TYR A 96 10.47 14.20 -21.64
CA TYR A 96 10.61 13.60 -20.32
C TYR A 96 11.71 12.53 -20.39
N ASP A 97 12.80 12.71 -19.65
CA ASP A 97 13.90 11.76 -19.63
C ASP A 97 14.09 11.16 -18.23
N PRO A 98 13.71 9.89 -18.00
CA PRO A 98 13.96 9.18 -16.74
C PRO A 98 15.43 9.16 -16.30
N ALA A 99 16.39 9.33 -17.22
CA ALA A 99 17.81 9.37 -16.91
C ALA A 99 18.25 10.70 -16.30
N GLU A 100 17.58 11.80 -16.65
CA GLU A 100 17.92 13.13 -16.17
C GLU A 100 17.55 13.33 -14.70
N SER A 101 18.38 14.08 -13.98
CA SER A 101 18.18 14.26 -12.54
C SER A 101 16.87 14.98 -12.17
N LYS A 102 16.28 15.76 -13.07
CA LYS A 102 15.02 16.48 -12.85
C LYS A 102 13.80 15.54 -12.83
N ASP A 103 13.80 14.53 -13.70
CA ASP A 103 12.67 13.64 -13.95
C ASP A 103 12.87 12.25 -13.31
N ARG A 104 14.11 11.91 -12.92
CA ARG A 104 14.44 10.65 -12.25
C ARG A 104 13.75 10.49 -10.89
N GLU A 105 13.65 11.56 -10.10
CA GLU A 105 13.01 11.48 -8.79
C GLU A 105 11.51 11.19 -8.91
N SER A 106 10.82 11.89 -9.81
CA SER A 106 9.38 11.74 -10.02
C SER A 106 9.01 10.36 -10.57
N VAL A 107 9.78 9.80 -11.51
CA VAL A 107 9.53 8.43 -12.02
C VAL A 107 9.78 7.38 -10.93
N LEU A 108 10.81 7.52 -10.11
CA LEU A 108 11.10 6.59 -9.01
C LEU A 108 10.03 6.64 -7.93
N VAL A 109 9.54 7.84 -7.61
CA VAL A 109 8.42 8.04 -6.69
C VAL A 109 7.13 7.41 -7.25
N MET A 110 6.83 7.57 -8.54
CA MET A 110 5.68 6.88 -9.14
C MET A 110 5.87 5.36 -9.17
N ALA A 111 7.08 4.88 -9.44
CA ALA A 111 7.41 3.46 -9.51
C ALA A 111 7.26 2.78 -8.14
N ILE A 112 7.75 3.37 -7.05
CA ILE A 112 7.57 2.78 -5.71
C ILE A 112 6.10 2.73 -5.31
N LYS A 113 5.32 3.76 -5.65
CA LYS A 113 3.87 3.73 -5.46
C LYS A 113 3.21 2.62 -6.27
N ALA A 114 3.57 2.48 -7.55
CA ALA A 114 3.07 1.39 -8.39
C ALA A 114 3.45 0.00 -7.82
N CYS A 115 4.63 -0.15 -7.22
CA CYS A 115 5.01 -1.38 -6.53
C CYS A 115 4.15 -1.68 -5.30
N ASP A 116 3.81 -0.65 -4.53
CA ASP A 116 3.05 -0.75 -3.29
C ASP A 116 1.58 -1.12 -3.54
N ILE A 117 0.92 -0.42 -4.48
CA ILE A 117 -0.52 -0.59 -4.73
C ILE A 117 -0.87 -1.38 -6.00
N GLY A 118 0.12 -1.83 -6.77
CA GLY A 118 -0.04 -2.53 -8.05
C GLY A 118 -0.55 -3.97 -7.99
N THR A 119 -1.15 -4.40 -6.88
CA THR A 119 -1.54 -5.81 -6.68
C THR A 119 -2.56 -6.31 -7.70
N GLN A 120 -3.49 -5.45 -8.13
CA GLN A 120 -4.51 -5.79 -9.15
C GLN A 120 -3.94 -5.92 -10.57
N GLY A 121 -2.72 -5.42 -10.81
CA GLY A 121 -1.97 -5.61 -12.05
C GLY A 121 -1.25 -6.96 -12.14
N LYS A 122 -1.43 -7.86 -11.16
CA LYS A 122 -0.93 -9.24 -11.18
C LYS A 122 -1.99 -10.19 -11.76
N LYS A 123 -1.58 -11.43 -12.06
CA LYS A 123 -2.49 -12.50 -12.52
C LYS A 123 -3.73 -12.59 -11.63
N TRP A 124 -4.92 -12.73 -12.25
CA TRP A 124 -6.22 -12.70 -11.58
C TRP A 124 -6.29 -13.49 -10.27
N LYS A 125 -5.84 -14.75 -10.26
CA LYS A 125 -5.89 -15.61 -9.05
C LYS A 125 -5.15 -14.97 -7.86
N LEU A 126 -4.05 -14.28 -8.12
CA LEU A 126 -3.27 -13.57 -7.10
C LEU A 126 -3.94 -12.25 -6.73
N ALA A 127 -4.35 -11.45 -7.72
CA ALA A 127 -5.04 -10.18 -7.53
C ALA A 127 -6.31 -10.33 -6.66
N ARG A 128 -7.16 -11.31 -6.98
CA ARG A 128 -8.39 -11.63 -6.24
C ARG A 128 -8.11 -12.10 -4.82
N LYS A 129 -7.06 -12.91 -4.64
CA LYS A 129 -6.64 -13.36 -3.31
C LYS A 129 -6.20 -12.18 -2.45
N TRP A 130 -5.41 -11.26 -3.00
CA TRP A 130 -5.00 -10.04 -2.32
C TRP A 130 -6.19 -9.14 -1.96
N ALA A 131 -7.10 -8.90 -2.90
CA ALA A 131 -8.32 -8.13 -2.63
C ALA A 131 -9.12 -8.74 -1.47
N THR A 132 -9.27 -10.06 -1.45
CA THR A 132 -9.98 -10.77 -0.37
C THR A 132 -9.24 -10.69 0.97
N ILE A 133 -7.91 -10.71 0.97
CA ILE A 133 -7.10 -10.57 2.19
C ILE A 133 -7.24 -9.17 2.77
N VAL A 134 -7.08 -8.15 1.92
CA VAL A 134 -7.15 -6.74 2.33
C VAL A 134 -8.54 -6.39 2.84
N GLN A 135 -9.59 -7.04 2.31
CA GLN A 135 -10.97 -6.60 2.53
C GLN A 135 -11.85 -7.55 3.36
N VAL A 136 -11.54 -8.86 3.50
CA VAL A 136 -12.55 -9.84 3.98
C VAL A 136 -12.11 -10.96 4.93
N SER A 137 -10.85 -11.19 5.29
CA SER A 137 -10.49 -12.45 6.01
C SER A 137 -10.92 -12.59 7.49
N ALA A 138 -12.14 -12.18 7.88
CA ALA A 138 -12.82 -12.54 9.12
C ALA A 138 -13.58 -13.88 9.07
N CYS A 139 -13.73 -14.54 7.91
CA CYS A 139 -14.51 -15.79 7.84
C CYS A 139 -13.72 -17.09 8.10
N ILE A 140 -12.44 -17.03 8.50
CA ILE A 140 -11.68 -18.22 8.91
C ILE A 140 -11.26 -18.11 10.38
N THR A 141 -12.20 -17.82 11.27
CA THR A 141 -12.08 -18.25 12.67
C THR A 141 -12.41 -19.74 12.74
N HIS A 142 -11.46 -20.61 12.40
CA HIS A 142 -11.48 -21.96 12.94
C HIS A 142 -10.79 -21.91 14.31
N PRO A 143 -11.42 -22.35 15.41
CA PRO A 143 -10.95 -22.16 16.79
C PRO A 143 -9.77 -23.07 17.18
N ARG A 144 -8.76 -23.21 16.33
CA ARG A 144 -7.51 -23.93 16.64
C ARG A 144 -6.31 -23.13 16.14
N LEU A 145 -6.10 -21.96 16.73
CA LEU A 145 -4.85 -21.22 16.54
C LEU A 145 -3.82 -21.69 17.57
N LEU A 146 -2.73 -22.22 17.01
CA LEU A 146 -1.48 -22.53 17.70
C LEU A 146 -0.94 -21.29 18.43
N PRO A 147 -0.29 -21.46 19.59
CA PRO A 147 0.26 -20.34 20.35
C PRO A 147 1.26 -19.53 19.51
N THR A 148 1.17 -18.21 19.61
CA THR A 148 2.10 -17.26 19.00
C THR A 148 3.52 -17.51 19.49
N PRO A 149 4.50 -17.77 18.61
CA PRO A 149 5.88 -17.86 19.04
C PRO A 149 6.46 -16.45 19.28
N PRO A 150 7.37 -16.27 20.25
CA PRO A 150 7.98 -14.98 20.56
C PRO A 150 8.72 -14.40 19.33
N PHE A 151 8.71 -13.08 19.20
CA PHE A 151 9.18 -12.28 18.05
C PHE A 151 10.55 -12.70 17.47
N LEU A 152 11.47 -13.17 18.32
CA LEU A 152 12.81 -13.65 17.93
C LEU A 152 12.79 -14.94 17.09
N SER A 153 11.72 -15.74 17.19
CA SER A 153 11.53 -16.97 16.40
C SER A 153 11.22 -16.66 14.93
N LEU A 154 10.60 -15.50 14.66
CA LEU A 154 10.17 -15.07 13.33
C LEU A 154 11.38 -14.75 12.44
N ILE A 155 12.40 -14.11 13.01
CA ILE A 155 13.64 -13.73 12.32
C ILE A 155 14.43 -14.97 11.88
N ARG A 156 14.53 -16.01 12.71
CA ARG A 156 15.15 -17.29 12.33
C ARG A 156 14.37 -18.04 11.25
N LEU A 157 13.05 -17.85 11.18
CA LEU A 157 12.20 -18.48 10.16
C LEU A 157 12.39 -17.86 8.77
N MET A 158 12.73 -16.56 8.71
CA MET A 158 12.90 -15.82 7.45
C MET A 158 14.17 -16.23 6.67
N LYS A 159 15.19 -16.80 7.30
CA LYS A 159 16.44 -17.24 6.64
C LYS A 159 16.33 -18.56 5.83
N ARG A 160 15.18 -19.24 5.76
CA ARG A 160 15.00 -20.49 4.97
C ARG A 160 13.98 -20.36 3.84
N ARG A 161 14.51 -20.22 2.61
CA ARG A 161 13.83 -19.98 1.31
C ARG A 161 12.64 -20.89 0.95
N ARG A 162 12.42 -22.03 1.65
CA ARG A 162 11.32 -22.98 1.37
C ARG A 162 10.04 -22.80 2.22
N ARG A 163 9.98 -21.87 3.19
CA ARG A 163 8.78 -21.63 4.03
C ARG A 163 8.01 -20.35 3.71
N ILE A 164 8.29 -19.71 2.57
CA ILE A 164 7.65 -18.45 2.16
C ILE A 164 6.11 -18.61 2.12
N GLN A 165 5.55 -19.72 1.62
CA GLN A 165 4.09 -19.92 1.62
C GLN A 165 3.41 -19.97 3.01
N LYS A 166 4.08 -20.46 4.07
CA LYS A 166 3.50 -20.48 5.42
C LYS A 166 3.63 -19.11 6.11
N SER A 167 4.70 -18.38 5.82
CA SER A 167 4.90 -17.01 6.32
C SER A 167 3.83 -16.06 5.81
N TRP A 168 3.39 -16.24 4.57
CA TRP A 168 2.39 -15.39 3.94
C TRP A 168 1.05 -15.45 4.69
N LYS A 169 0.57 -16.65 5.05
CA LYS A 169 -0.65 -16.80 5.87
C LYS A 169 -0.58 -16.05 7.21
N LEU A 170 0.61 -15.99 7.83
CA LEU A 170 0.81 -15.30 9.10
C LEU A 170 0.81 -13.77 8.91
N THR A 171 1.61 -13.26 7.97
CA THR A 171 1.67 -11.83 7.64
C THR A 171 0.28 -11.27 7.26
N PHE A 172 -0.55 -12.09 6.60
CA PHE A 172 -1.91 -11.71 6.20
C PHE A 172 -2.92 -11.65 7.34
N HIS A 173 -2.75 -12.47 8.37
CA HIS A 173 -3.57 -12.37 9.57
C HIS A 173 -3.31 -11.04 10.28
N PHE A 174 -2.04 -10.63 10.39
CA PHE A 174 -1.65 -9.41 11.09
C PHE A 174 -2.14 -8.12 10.42
N LEU A 175 -2.03 -8.00 9.09
CA LEU A 175 -2.47 -6.78 8.39
C LEU A 175 -3.97 -6.52 8.57
N GLN A 176 -4.77 -7.58 8.57
CA GLN A 176 -6.21 -7.46 8.69
C GLN A 176 -6.67 -7.29 10.14
N GLU A 177 -6.03 -7.99 11.08
CA GLU A 177 -6.21 -7.76 12.51
C GLU A 177 -5.89 -6.30 12.86
N GLU A 178 -4.93 -5.67 12.17
CA GLU A 178 -4.62 -4.24 12.30
C GLU A 178 -5.79 -3.35 11.85
N PHE A 179 -6.32 -3.51 10.63
CA PHE A 179 -7.47 -2.72 10.13
C PHE A 179 -8.72 -2.88 10.99
N PHE A 180 -9.04 -4.11 11.41
CA PHE A 180 -10.22 -4.34 12.24
C PHE A 180 -10.01 -3.93 13.69
N SER A 181 -8.81 -4.10 14.25
CA SER A 181 -8.48 -3.54 15.57
C SER A 181 -8.60 -2.02 15.56
N GLN A 182 -8.25 -1.36 14.45
CA GLN A 182 -8.47 0.07 14.28
C GLN A 182 -9.97 0.39 14.25
N GLY A 183 -10.78 -0.30 13.44
CA GLY A 183 -12.23 -0.07 13.39
C GLY A 183 -12.93 -0.31 14.73
N ASP A 184 -12.54 -1.37 15.46
CA ASP A 184 -13.07 -1.67 16.79
C ASP A 184 -12.66 -0.58 17.81
N LYS A 185 -11.42 -0.05 17.73
CA LYS A 185 -10.97 1.10 18.54
C LYS A 185 -11.74 2.36 18.20
N GLU A 186 -11.96 2.66 16.93
CA GLU A 186 -12.74 3.81 16.48
C GLU A 186 -14.17 3.73 17.03
N LYS A 187 -14.82 2.56 16.94
CA LYS A 187 -16.16 2.33 17.54
C LYS A 187 -16.16 2.50 19.06
N MET A 188 -15.16 1.96 19.76
CA MET A 188 -15.03 2.13 21.22
C MET A 188 -14.83 3.59 21.64
N LEU A 189 -14.20 4.39 20.78
CA LEU A 189 -14.03 5.83 20.97
C LEU A 189 -15.24 6.65 20.50
N GLY A 190 -16.32 6.01 20.05
CA GLY A 190 -17.53 6.67 19.55
C GLY A 190 -17.37 7.30 18.16
N MET A 191 -16.33 6.91 17.41
CA MET A 191 -16.07 7.37 16.04
C MET A 191 -16.68 6.41 15.02
N LEU A 192 -16.97 6.92 13.83
CA LEU A 192 -17.31 6.05 12.69
C LEU A 192 -16.05 5.30 12.24
N PRO A 193 -16.16 3.99 11.93
CA PRO A 193 -15.03 3.23 11.40
C PRO A 193 -14.49 3.84 10.11
N SER A 194 -13.17 3.90 9.99
CA SER A 194 -12.49 4.24 8.75
C SER A 194 -12.89 3.27 7.63
N PRO A 195 -12.89 3.71 6.36
CA PRO A 195 -13.21 2.84 5.22
C PRO A 195 -12.36 1.55 5.26
N LEU A 196 -12.99 0.39 5.01
CA LEU A 196 -12.40 -0.95 5.09
C LEU A 196 -12.08 -1.47 6.52
N CYS A 197 -12.18 -0.63 7.55
CA CYS A 197 -11.99 -1.03 8.95
C CYS A 197 -13.26 -1.63 9.59
N ASP A 198 -14.42 -1.52 8.93
CA ASP A 198 -15.67 -2.13 9.40
C ASP A 198 -15.87 -3.53 8.82
N ARG A 199 -15.80 -4.55 9.68
CA ARG A 199 -16.00 -5.97 9.32
C ARG A 199 -17.39 -6.31 8.78
N GLU A 200 -18.37 -5.40 8.93
CA GLU A 200 -19.79 -5.65 8.59
C GLU A 200 -20.22 -5.06 7.22
N ALA A 201 -19.40 -4.21 6.59
CA ALA A 201 -19.87 -3.36 5.48
C ALA A 201 -18.98 -3.38 4.21
N VAL A 202 -18.25 -4.47 3.92
CA VAL A 202 -17.27 -4.50 2.82
C VAL A 202 -17.78 -5.18 1.55
N ASP A 203 -18.08 -4.39 0.50
CA ASP A 203 -18.32 -4.89 -0.86
C ASP A 203 -17.02 -4.94 -1.66
N ILE A 204 -16.29 -6.06 -1.57
CA ILE A 204 -15.00 -6.25 -2.25
C ILE A 204 -15.09 -5.87 -3.73
N VAL A 205 -16.13 -6.33 -4.42
CA VAL A 205 -16.20 -6.25 -5.87
C VAL A 205 -16.33 -4.79 -6.31
N LYS A 206 -17.24 -4.04 -5.71
CA LYS A 206 -17.40 -2.61 -6.03
C LYS A 206 -16.19 -1.80 -5.61
N SER A 207 -15.63 -2.06 -4.43
CA SER A 207 -14.45 -1.35 -3.94
C SER A 207 -13.24 -1.56 -4.85
N GLN A 208 -13.02 -2.79 -5.35
CA GLN A 208 -11.92 -3.06 -6.28
C GLN A 208 -12.13 -2.40 -7.64
N ILE A 209 -13.34 -2.41 -8.20
CA ILE A 209 -13.64 -1.67 -9.44
C ILE A 209 -13.33 -0.19 -9.26
N GLY A 210 -13.86 0.43 -8.20
CA GLY A 210 -13.61 1.84 -7.90
C GLY A 210 -12.13 2.16 -7.69
N PHE A 211 -11.38 1.27 -7.04
CA PHE A 211 -9.94 1.45 -6.83
C PHE A 211 -9.15 1.35 -8.15
N ILE A 212 -9.49 0.40 -9.01
CA ILE A 212 -8.87 0.27 -10.33
C ILE A 212 -9.12 1.54 -11.15
N ASP A 213 -10.35 2.04 -11.18
CA ASP A 213 -10.76 3.21 -11.97
C ASP A 213 -10.21 4.54 -11.42
N ALA A 214 -10.27 4.76 -10.11
CA ALA A 214 -9.94 6.04 -9.51
C ALA A 214 -8.47 6.20 -9.13
N VAL A 215 -7.72 5.08 -8.99
CA VAL A 215 -6.34 5.11 -8.49
C VAL A 215 -5.38 4.42 -9.46
N LEU A 216 -5.65 3.18 -9.86
CA LEU A 216 -4.67 2.40 -10.62
C LEU A 216 -4.55 2.85 -12.08
N PHE A 217 -5.66 3.02 -12.81
CA PHE A 217 -5.59 3.54 -14.18
C PHE A 217 -4.95 4.94 -14.22
N PRO A 218 -5.38 5.92 -13.38
CA PRO A 218 -4.75 7.23 -13.34
C PRO A 218 -3.25 7.21 -13.05
N LEU A 219 -2.74 6.21 -12.32
CA LEU A 219 -1.32 6.03 -12.04
C LEU A 219 -0.58 5.36 -13.21
N TYR A 220 -1.08 4.23 -13.70
CA TYR A 220 -0.36 3.40 -14.68
C TYR A 220 -0.41 3.96 -16.10
N GLU A 221 -1.46 4.68 -16.48
CA GLU A 221 -1.57 5.30 -17.81
C GLU A 221 -0.42 6.26 -18.12
N PRO A 222 -0.20 7.34 -17.34
CA PRO A 222 0.92 8.26 -17.60
C PRO A 222 2.27 7.58 -17.40
N LEU A 223 2.37 6.66 -16.43
CA LEU A 223 3.62 5.94 -16.17
C LEU A 223 3.98 5.01 -17.35
N SER A 224 3.00 4.45 -18.06
CA SER A 224 3.22 3.60 -19.24
C SER A 224 3.66 4.38 -20.49
N LYS A 225 3.44 5.71 -20.52
CA LYS A 225 4.00 6.58 -21.57
C LYS A 225 5.52 6.69 -21.43
N VAL A 226 6.00 6.75 -20.19
CA VAL A 226 7.42 6.89 -19.84
C VAL A 226 8.12 5.52 -19.75
N LEU A 227 7.43 4.50 -19.26
CA LEU A 227 7.91 3.12 -19.09
C LEU A 227 7.01 2.15 -19.88
N PRO A 228 7.29 1.93 -21.18
CA PRO A 228 6.42 1.15 -22.07
C PRO A 228 6.14 -0.29 -21.61
N GLU A 229 7.01 -0.88 -20.80
CA GLU A 229 6.86 -2.24 -20.24
C GLU A 229 5.61 -2.37 -19.38
N LEU A 230 5.13 -1.26 -18.79
CA LEU A 230 3.95 -1.22 -17.95
C LEU A 230 2.63 -1.33 -18.72
N LYS A 231 2.64 -1.26 -20.06
CA LYS A 231 1.44 -1.53 -20.89
C LYS A 231 0.87 -2.93 -20.63
N SER A 232 1.73 -3.90 -20.32
CA SER A 232 1.32 -5.25 -19.92
C SER A 232 0.50 -5.25 -18.62
N VAL A 233 0.83 -4.36 -17.69
CA VAL A 233 0.12 -4.20 -16.41
C VAL A 233 -1.24 -3.56 -16.64
N LEU A 234 -1.35 -2.56 -17.52
CA LEU A 234 -2.64 -1.97 -17.92
C LEU A 234 -3.60 -3.01 -18.49
N ALA A 235 -3.12 -3.87 -19.40
CA ALA A 235 -3.92 -4.98 -19.93
C ALA A 235 -4.39 -5.94 -18.82
N GLN A 236 -3.52 -6.20 -17.82
CA GLN A 236 -3.87 -7.03 -16.68
C GLN A 236 -4.89 -6.38 -15.74
N LEU A 237 -4.83 -5.05 -15.55
CA LEU A 237 -5.81 -4.28 -14.79
C LEU A 237 -7.19 -4.33 -15.46
N GLU A 238 -7.24 -4.14 -16.78
CA GLU A 238 -8.48 -4.26 -17.57
C GLU A 238 -9.10 -5.65 -17.43
N HIS A 239 -8.28 -6.69 -17.55
CA HIS A 239 -8.74 -8.06 -17.32
C HIS A 239 -9.28 -8.26 -15.90
N SER A 240 -8.56 -7.80 -14.87
CA SER A 240 -9.00 -7.90 -13.47
C SER A 240 -10.32 -7.15 -13.25
N LYS A 241 -10.49 -5.98 -13.84
CA LYS A 241 -11.74 -5.20 -13.78
C LYS A 241 -12.90 -5.95 -14.42
N SER A 242 -12.73 -6.47 -15.63
CA SER A 242 -13.76 -7.25 -16.33
C SER A 242 -14.24 -8.44 -15.50
N MET A 243 -13.31 -9.14 -14.83
CA MET A 243 -13.66 -10.25 -13.94
C MET A 243 -14.53 -9.80 -12.75
N TYR A 244 -14.24 -8.64 -12.15
CA TYR A 244 -15.08 -8.07 -11.08
C TYR A 244 -16.46 -7.63 -11.60
N GLU A 245 -16.53 -7.02 -12.78
CA GLU A 245 -17.78 -6.59 -13.39
C GLU A 245 -18.70 -7.76 -13.72
N GLN A 246 -18.13 -8.86 -14.25
CA GLN A 246 -18.84 -10.11 -14.47
C GLN A 246 -19.40 -10.66 -13.15
N GLU A 247 -18.59 -10.69 -12.09
CA GLU A 247 -19.04 -11.13 -10.76
C GLU A 247 -20.19 -10.25 -10.23
N LEU A 248 -20.11 -8.93 -10.41
CA LEU A 248 -21.16 -8.00 -10.03
C LEU A 248 -22.46 -8.22 -10.82
N ALA A 249 -22.35 -8.49 -12.13
CA ALA A 249 -23.49 -8.79 -12.99
C ALA A 249 -24.20 -10.09 -12.56
N THR A 250 -23.44 -11.16 -12.31
CA THR A 250 -23.98 -12.42 -11.80
C THR A 250 -24.70 -12.24 -10.46
N ARG A 251 -24.14 -11.46 -9.52
CA ARG A 251 -24.78 -11.15 -8.23
C ARG A 251 -26.12 -10.43 -8.42
N ARG A 252 -26.19 -9.46 -9.34
CA ARG A 252 -27.42 -8.71 -9.66
C ARG A 252 -28.48 -9.62 -10.28
N GLN A 253 -28.11 -10.52 -11.18
CA GLN A 253 -29.04 -11.47 -11.79
C GLN A 253 -29.64 -12.41 -10.73
N ASN A 254 -28.80 -13.03 -9.90
CA ASN A 254 -29.24 -13.93 -8.83
C ASN A 254 -30.18 -13.25 -7.82
N SER A 255 -29.95 -11.97 -7.52
CA SER A 255 -30.83 -11.19 -6.65
C SER A 255 -32.20 -10.92 -7.29
N ARG A 256 -32.24 -10.66 -8.60
CA ARG A 256 -33.50 -10.45 -9.34
C ARG A 256 -34.31 -11.74 -9.44
N GLU A 257 -33.66 -12.88 -9.66
CA GLU A 257 -34.31 -14.19 -9.70
C GLU A 257 -34.92 -14.54 -8.34
N LYS A 258 -34.18 -14.38 -7.24
CA LYS A 258 -34.70 -14.60 -5.87
C LYS A 258 -35.90 -13.73 -5.51
N SER A 259 -35.94 -12.49 -6.02
CA SER A 259 -37.06 -11.57 -5.79
C SER A 259 -38.30 -11.90 -6.63
N LYS A 260 -38.18 -12.73 -7.68
CA LYS A 260 -39.31 -13.21 -8.49
C LYS A 260 -39.90 -14.52 -7.97
N THR A 261 -39.15 -15.27 -7.15
CA THR A 261 -39.55 -16.56 -6.58
C THR A 261 -40.12 -16.43 -5.15
N ARG A 262 -40.07 -15.24 -4.55
CA ARG A 262 -40.74 -14.88 -3.30
C ARG A 262 -42.01 -14.09 -3.59
#